data_AF-A0A6A5W1D9-F1
#
_entry.id   AF-A0A6A5W1D9-F1
#
_cell.length_a   1.000
_cell.length_b   1.000
_cell.length_c   1.000
_cell.angle_alpha   90.00
_cell.angle_beta   90.00
_cell.angle_gamma   90.00
#
_symmetry.space_group_name_H-M   'P 1'
#
loop_
_entity.id
_entity.type
_entity.pdbx_description
1 polymer ?
#
loop_
_entity_poly.entity_id
_entity_poly.type
_entity_poly.pdbx_seq_one_letter_code
_entity_poly.pdbx_strand_id
1 'polypeptide(L)'
;MESINDPKRVVLRFSDQYWLEDAAINEQFFALHGPKPLNDFYSHLIPPNESSKMYIILDIYCNSHPTIDDSTITYEVFRVRKNGNLYATTSLP
;
A
#
# COMPACT_ATOMS: atom_id res chain seq x y z
N MET A 1 19.10 -13.81 -1.24
CA MET A 1 19.14 -12.73 -0.24
C MET A 1 18.49 -11.55 -0.92
N GLU A 2 17.22 -11.29 -0.62
CA GLU A 2 16.56 -10.06 -1.08
C GLU A 2 17.29 -8.87 -0.47
N SER A 3 17.62 -7.87 -1.30
CA SER A 3 18.29 -6.67 -0.81
C SER A 3 17.30 -5.91 0.04
N ILE A 4 17.77 -5.35 1.16
CA ILE A 4 16.93 -4.65 2.15
C ILE A 4 16.30 -3.38 1.54
N ASN A 5 16.71 -2.98 0.34
CA ASN A 5 16.28 -1.78 -0.38
C ASN A 5 15.81 -2.07 -1.82
N ASP A 6 15.30 -3.27 -2.10
CA ASP A 6 14.69 -3.54 -3.41
C ASP A 6 13.36 -2.76 -3.53
N PRO A 7 13.11 -2.06 -4.66
CA PRO A 7 11.87 -1.33 -4.88
C PRO A 7 10.66 -2.26 -4.73
N LYS A 8 9.69 -1.87 -3.89
CA LYS A 8 8.50 -2.66 -3.61
C LYS A 8 7.25 -1.79 -3.73
N ARG A 9 6.20 -2.34 -4.35
CA ARG A 9 4.86 -1.74 -4.37
C ARG A 9 3.88 -2.55 -3.52
N VAL A 10 3.17 -1.86 -2.65
CA VAL A 10 2.14 -2.42 -1.78
C VAL A 10 0.81 -1.76 -2.07
N VAL A 11 -0.26 -2.55 -2.17
CA VAL A 11 -1.63 -2.06 -2.37
C VAL A 11 -2.44 -2.33 -1.11
N LEU A 12 -2.79 -1.25 -0.40
CA LEU A 12 -3.66 -1.33 0.76
C LEU A 12 -5.09 -1.09 0.31
N ARG A 13 -5.95 -2.10 0.42
CA ARG A 13 -7.37 -2.03 0.05
C ARG A 13 -8.23 -1.85 1.29
N PHE A 14 -9.01 -0.79 1.32
CA PHE A 14 -9.87 -0.43 2.45
C PHE A 14 -11.23 0.11 1.98
N SER A 15 -12.13 0.34 2.92
CA SER A 15 -13.47 0.87 2.62
C SER A 15 -13.44 2.40 2.59
N ASP A 16 -14.19 3.00 1.68
CA ASP A 16 -14.41 4.45 1.57
C ASP A 16 -14.77 5.18 2.88
N GLN A 17 -15.45 4.50 3.81
CA GLN A 17 -15.72 5.04 5.15
C GLN A 17 -14.45 5.45 5.95
N TYR A 18 -13.25 4.99 5.54
CA TYR A 18 -11.97 5.30 6.17
C TYR A 18 -11.13 6.30 5.36
N TRP A 19 -11.75 7.11 4.49
CA TRP A 19 -11.02 8.01 3.58
C TRP A 19 -10.11 9.03 4.29
N LEU A 20 -10.46 9.44 5.53
CA LEU A 20 -9.68 10.38 6.35
C LEU A 20 -8.55 9.71 7.15
N GLU A 21 -8.42 8.39 7.06
CA GLU A 21 -7.49 7.59 7.89
C GLU A 21 -6.27 7.11 7.09
N ASP A 22 -5.95 7.72 5.95
CA ASP A 22 -4.83 7.34 5.09
C ASP A 22 -3.48 7.34 5.84
N ALA A 23 -3.23 8.38 6.66
CA ALA A 23 -2.05 8.47 7.50
C ALA A 23 -1.98 7.33 8.53
N ALA A 24 -3.10 7.01 9.19
CA ALA A 24 -3.18 5.95 10.20
C ALA A 24 -3.01 4.55 9.57
N ILE A 25 -3.57 4.34 8.37
CA ILE A 25 -3.40 3.10 7.59
C ILE A 25 -1.92 2.89 7.24
N ASN A 26 -1.22 3.95 6.83
CA ASN A 26 0.20 3.89 6.51
C ASN A 26 1.06 3.63 7.76
N GLU A 27 0.82 4.35 8.87
CA GLU A 27 1.54 4.13 10.13
C GLU A 27 1.40 2.69 10.63
N GLN A 28 0.19 2.14 10.57
CA GLN A 28 -0.07 0.79 10.99
C GLN A 28 0.57 -0.26 10.09
N PHE A 29 0.61 -0.01 8.78
CA PHE A 29 1.33 -0.87 7.84
C PHE A 29 2.81 -0.97 8.22
N PHE A 30 3.49 0.16 8.42
CA PHE A 30 4.91 0.15 8.81
C PHE A 30 5.13 -0.41 10.23
N ALA A 31 4.22 -0.16 11.17
CA ALA A 31 4.31 -0.77 12.50
C ALA A 31 4.30 -2.32 12.46
N LEU A 32 3.60 -2.91 11.48
CA LEU A 32 3.46 -4.37 11.34
C LEU A 32 4.50 -5.00 10.42
N HIS A 33 4.92 -4.30 9.36
CA HIS A 33 5.71 -4.88 8.27
C HIS A 33 7.15 -4.36 8.18
N GLY A 34 7.51 -3.35 8.96
CA GLY A 34 8.89 -2.85 9.03
C GLY A 34 9.00 -1.33 9.02
N PRO A 35 10.17 -0.80 9.35
CA PRO A 35 10.37 0.64 9.52
C PRO A 35 10.02 1.41 8.24
N LYS A 36 9.30 2.52 8.42
CA LYS A 36 9.00 3.48 7.36
C LYS A 36 10.30 4.09 6.82
N PRO A 37 10.57 4.06 5.50
CA PRO A 37 11.70 4.78 4.92
C PRO A 37 11.54 6.28 5.16
N LEU A 38 12.62 6.97 5.50
CA LEU A 38 12.54 8.40 5.86
C LEU A 38 12.16 9.29 4.66
N ASN A 39 12.77 9.04 3.50
CA ASN A 39 12.64 9.88 2.29
C ASN A 39 12.52 9.06 0.99
N ASP A 40 12.25 7.76 1.08
CA ASP A 40 12.24 6.85 -0.07
C ASP A 40 10.94 6.02 -0.09
N PHE A 41 9.82 6.72 0.08
CA PHE A 41 8.50 6.13 -0.15
C PHE A 41 7.52 7.17 -0.70
N TYR A 42 6.57 6.70 -1.50
CA TYR A 42 5.45 7.48 -2.03
C TYR A 42 4.12 6.81 -1.69
N SER A 43 3.12 7.63 -1.36
CA SER A 43 1.77 7.17 -1.02
C SER A 43 0.75 7.84 -1.94
N HIS A 44 0.04 7.06 -2.73
CA HIS A 44 -0.99 7.53 -3.65
C HIS A 44 -2.36 7.02 -3.22
N LEU A 45 -3.23 7.93 -2.80
CA LEU A 45 -4.62 7.62 -2.49
C LEU A 45 -5.44 7.58 -3.78
N ILE A 46 -6.01 6.41 -4.08
CA ILE A 46 -6.87 6.19 -5.23
C ILE A 46 -8.33 6.20 -4.76
N PRO A 47 -9.17 7.11 -5.29
CA PRO A 47 -10.58 7.18 -4.95
C PRO A 47 -11.32 5.89 -5.34
N PRO A 48 -12.49 5.63 -4.73
CA PRO A 48 -13.27 4.45 -5.07
C PRO A 48 -13.78 4.53 -6.52
N ASN A 49 -13.88 3.38 -7.18
CA ASN A 49 -14.53 3.23 -8.48
C ASN A 49 -16.02 2.87 -8.28
N GLU A 50 -16.58 1.96 -9.08
CA GLU A 50 -17.95 1.44 -8.89
C GLU A 50 -18.14 0.65 -7.58
N SER A 51 -17.06 0.36 -6.86
CA SER A 51 -17.10 -0.26 -5.54
C SER A 51 -16.80 0.75 -4.43
N SER A 52 -17.44 0.61 -3.26
CA SER A 52 -17.13 1.36 -2.01
C SER A 52 -15.75 1.02 -1.41
N LYS A 53 -14.75 0.77 -2.26
CA LYS A 53 -13.38 0.37 -1.90
C LYS A 53 -12.39 1.38 -2.44
N MET A 54 -11.57 1.90 -1.54
CA MET A 54 -10.44 2.76 -1.84
C MET A 54 -9.14 1.96 -1.80
N TYR A 55 -8.11 2.52 -2.41
CA TYR A 55 -6.78 1.93 -2.45
C TYR A 55 -5.73 2.97 -2.09
N ILE A 56 -4.72 2.57 -1.32
CA ILE A 56 -3.47 3.32 -1.21
C ILE A 56 -2.41 2.49 -1.92
N ILE A 57 -1.72 3.11 -2.88
CA ILE A 57 -0.53 2.54 -3.51
C ILE A 57 0.68 3.10 -2.75
N LEU A 58 1.42 2.21 -2.11
CA LEU A 58 2.68 2.52 -1.43
C LEU A 58 3.85 2.01 -2.27
N ASP A 59 4.64 2.94 -2.79
CA ASP A 59 5.94 2.65 -3.39
C ASP A 59 7.02 2.84 -2.33
N ILE A 60 7.80 1.81 -2.05
CA ILE A 60 8.84 1.77 -1.01
C ILE A 60 10.17 1.49 -1.72
N TYR A 61 11.23 2.23 -1.35
CA TYR A 61 12.56 2.14 -1.96
C TYR A 61 12.58 2.47 -3.46
N CYS A 62 11.73 3.40 -3.89
CA CYS A 62 11.61 3.82 -5.28
C CYS A 62 12.17 5.24 -5.46
N ASN A 63 13.49 5.33 -5.64
CA ASN A 63 14.24 6.60 -5.77
C ASN A 63 13.82 7.50 -6.96
N SER A 64 12.98 6.99 -7.87
CA SER A 64 12.43 7.71 -9.01
C SER A 64 10.93 7.50 -9.02
N HIS A 65 10.11 8.56 -9.11
CA HIS A 65 8.67 8.44 -9.39
C HIS A 65 8.47 7.58 -10.65
N PRO A 66 8.16 6.28 -10.52
CA PRO A 66 8.16 5.41 -11.68
C PRO A 66 6.93 5.76 -12.50
N THR A 67 7.10 6.00 -13.80
CA THR A 67 5.97 6.04 -14.71
C THR A 67 5.31 4.68 -14.63
N ILE A 68 4.10 4.65 -14.09
CA ILE A 68 3.41 3.42 -13.69
C ILE A 68 3.05 2.63 -14.95
N ASP A 69 3.74 1.52 -15.18
CA ASP A 69 3.24 0.45 -16.04
C ASP A 69 2.59 -0.60 -15.13
N ASP A 70 1.27 -0.52 -15.03
CA ASP A 70 0.47 -1.39 -14.15
C ASP A 70 0.70 -2.89 -14.42
N SER A 71 1.22 -3.25 -15.62
CA SER A 71 1.36 -4.63 -16.08
C SER A 71 2.63 -5.36 -15.63
N THR A 72 3.62 -4.67 -15.05
CA THR A 72 4.95 -5.24 -14.76
C THR A 72 5.30 -5.33 -13.27
N ILE A 73 4.47 -4.76 -12.39
CA ILE A 73 4.78 -4.68 -10.96
C ILE A 73 4.11 -5.83 -10.20
N THR A 74 4.88 -6.56 -9.40
CA THR A 74 4.35 -7.55 -8.47
C THR A 74 3.68 -6.84 -7.29
N TYR A 75 2.38 -7.03 -7.10
CA TYR A 75 1.62 -6.39 -6.01
C TYR A 75 1.34 -7.35 -4.86
N GLU A 76 1.46 -6.84 -3.63
CA GLU A 76 0.87 -7.47 -2.45
C GLU A 76 -0.38 -6.70 -2.02
N VAL A 77 -1.51 -7.40 -1.87
CA VAL A 77 -2.79 -6.82 -1.47
C VAL A 77 -3.09 -7.13 -0.01
N PHE A 78 -3.30 -6.08 0.79
CA PHE A 78 -3.69 -6.19 2.19
C PHE A 78 -5.10 -5.64 2.41
N ARG A 79 -5.93 -6.38 3.17
CA ARG A 79 -7.29 -5.95 3.53
C ARG A 79 -7.31 -5.36 4.94
N VAL A 80 -7.82 -4.12 5.06
CA VAL A 80 -7.98 -3.40 6.34
C VAL A 80 -9.38 -3.65 6.94
N ARG A 81 -9.48 -3.83 8.27
CA ARG A 81 -10.76 -3.89 9.02
C ARG A 81 -10.75 -2.91 10.21
N LYS A 82 -11.96 -2.55 10.69
CA LYS A 82 -12.33 -1.53 11.72
C LYS A 82 -11.48 -1.41 13.00
N ASN A 83 -10.55 -2.32 13.28
CA ASN A 83 -9.67 -2.26 14.46
C ASN A 83 -8.19 -2.09 14.05
N GLY A 84 -7.92 -1.69 12.81
CA GLY A 84 -6.57 -1.57 12.28
C GLY A 84 -5.87 -2.90 11.96
N ASN A 85 -6.53 -4.03 12.17
CA ASN A 85 -5.93 -5.31 11.80
C ASN A 85 -5.85 -5.43 10.26
N LEU A 86 -4.61 -5.45 9.75
CA LEU A 86 -4.26 -5.76 8.36
C LEU A 86 -4.18 -7.27 8.20
N TYR A 87 -4.83 -7.80 7.16
CA TYR A 87 -4.70 -9.21 6.78
C TYR A 87 -4.12 -9.27 5.38
N ALA A 88 -2.98 -9.96 5.23
CA ALA A 88 -2.40 -10.26 3.93
C ALA A 88 -3.33 -11.22 3.17
N THR A 89 -3.68 -10.87 1.94
CA THR A 89 -4.38 -11.79 1.04
C THR A 89 -3.66 -11.80 -0.30
N THR A 90 -2.83 -12.81 -0.51
CA THR A 90 -2.27 -13.15 -1.82
C THR A 90 -3.34 -13.86 -2.63
N SER A 91 -4.14 -13.10 -3.40
CA SER A 91 -4.73 -13.54 -4.67
C SER A 91 -5.76 -12.53 -5.18
N LEU A 92 -5.54 -12.00 -6.38
CA LEU A 92 -6.56 -12.01 -7.42
C LEU A 92 -5.89 -12.52 -8.72
N PRO A 93 -6.61 -13.33 -9.54
CA PRO A 93 -6.15 -13.77 -10.85
C PRO A 93 -6.04 -12.60 -11.85
#